data_AF-A0A4Y8KK89-F1
#
_entry.id   AF-A0A4Y8KK89-F1
#
_cell.length_a   1.000
_cell.length_b   1.000
_cell.length_c   1.000
_cell.angle_alpha   90.00
_cell.angle_beta   90.00
_cell.angle_gamma   90.00
#
_symmetry.space_group_name_H-M   'P 1'
#
loop_
_entity.id
_entity.type
_entity.pdbx_description
1 polymer ?
#
loop_
_entity_poly.entity_id
_entity_poly.type
_entity_poly.pdbx_seq_one_letter_code
_entity_poly.pdbx_strand_id
1 'polypeptide(L)'
;MTDAARTFPASLTACAVKGPLGGLADPEFAEGVARFFQTGPVQYADGDVFLGLKVPVVGTSVKAFAALPQAEIDVLLESEVHEH
;
A
#
# COMPACT_ATOMS: atom_id res chain seq x y z
N MET A 1 11.64 -10.41 -25.31
CA MET A 1 11.07 -9.09 -25.62
C MET A 1 11.67 -8.12 -24.63
N THR A 2 12.57 -7.26 -25.11
CA THR A 2 13.45 -6.43 -24.29
C THR A 2 12.66 -5.29 -23.68
N ASP A 3 12.68 -5.20 -22.36
CA ASP A 3 12.20 -4.05 -21.60
C ASP A 3 13.03 -2.82 -22.02
N ALA A 4 12.42 -1.95 -22.83
CA ALA A 4 13.01 -0.67 -23.15
C ALA A 4 12.92 0.17 -21.88
N ALA A 5 14.06 0.43 -21.25
CA ALA A 5 14.20 1.19 -20.01
C ALA A 5 13.32 2.46 -20.05
N ARG A 6 12.11 2.36 -19.50
CA ARG A 6 11.22 3.51 -19.32
C ARG A 6 11.89 4.39 -18.29
N THR A 7 12.12 5.65 -18.64
CA THR A 7 12.58 6.65 -17.68
C THR A 7 11.38 7.09 -16.85
N PHE A 8 11.40 6.77 -15.56
CA PHE A 8 10.38 7.20 -14.61
C PHE A 8 10.85 8.45 -13.86
N PRO A 9 9.96 9.40 -13.54
CA PRO A 9 10.33 10.52 -12.69
C PRO A 9 10.77 10.02 -11.32
N ALA A 10 11.75 10.71 -10.72
CA ALA A 10 12.34 10.35 -9.42
C ALA A 10 11.33 10.30 -8.25
N SER A 11 10.13 10.84 -8.45
CA SER A 11 9.03 10.81 -7.47
C SER A 11 8.16 9.56 -7.55
N LEU A 12 8.29 8.71 -8.58
CA LEU A 12 7.56 7.44 -8.68
C LEU A 12 8.28 6.35 -7.90
N THR A 13 8.15 6.41 -6.59
CA THR A 13 8.74 5.44 -5.65
C THR A 13 7.69 4.93 -4.67
N ALA A 14 7.90 3.74 -4.13
CA ALA A 14 7.09 3.17 -3.06
C ALA A 14 7.03 4.11 -1.84
N CYS A 15 8.15 4.73 -1.48
CA CYS A 15 8.20 5.72 -0.40
C CYS A 15 7.24 6.89 -0.63
N ALA A 16 7.19 7.40 -1.86
CA ALA A 16 6.28 8.49 -2.23
C ALA A 16 4.80 8.07 -2.23
N VAL A 17 4.49 6.78 -2.44
CA VAL A 17 3.13 6.22 -2.31
C VAL A 17 2.73 6.09 -0.84
N LYS A 18 3.62 5.55 0.01
CA LYS A 18 3.37 5.30 1.43
C LYS A 18 3.06 6.59 2.21
N GLY A 19 3.73 7.70 1.87
CA GLY A 19 3.59 8.98 2.58
C GLY A 19 2.14 9.53 2.65
N PRO A 20 1.47 9.77 1.51
CA PRO A 20 0.08 10.23 1.48
C PRO A 20 -0.90 9.28 2.18
N LEU A 21 -0.68 7.96 2.10
CA LEU A 21 -1.53 6.97 2.76
C LEU A 21 -1.37 7.04 4.29
N GLY A 22 -0.12 7.08 4.78
CA GLY A 22 0.16 7.20 6.21
C GLY A 22 -0.39 8.49 6.82
N GLY A 23 -0.42 9.59 6.08
CA GLY A 23 -1.02 10.86 6.53
C GLY A 23 -2.55 10.83 6.67
N LEU A 24 -3.21 9.79 6.15
CA LEU A 24 -4.67 9.60 6.21
C LEU A 24 -5.09 8.48 7.18
N ALA A 25 -4.13 7.85 7.85
CA ALA A 25 -4.39 6.68 8.69
C ALA A 25 -5.40 6.98 9.81
N ASP A 26 -6.29 6.02 10.05
CA ASP A 26 -7.29 6.02 11.11
C ASP A 26 -7.07 4.78 11.99
N PRO A 27 -6.29 4.91 13.09
CA PRO A 27 -5.97 3.79 13.96
C PRO A 27 -7.20 3.15 14.62
N GLU A 28 -8.23 3.94 14.93
CA GLU A 28 -9.45 3.43 15.56
C GLU A 28 -10.21 2.54 14.58
N PHE A 29 -10.32 2.96 13.32
CA PHE A 29 -10.93 2.13 12.28
C PHE A 29 -10.06 0.90 11.94
N ALA A 30 -8.73 1.06 11.91
CA ALA A 30 -7.79 -0.02 11.63
C ALA A 30 -7.96 -1.21 12.59
N GLU A 31 -8.20 -0.97 13.88
CA GLU A 31 -8.48 -2.04 14.86
C GLU A 31 -9.73 -2.86 14.51
N GLY A 32 -10.77 -2.22 13.97
CA GLY A 32 -11.98 -2.90 13.50
C GLY A 32 -11.69 -3.76 12.27
N VAL A 33 -10.94 -3.23 11.31
CA VAL A 33 -10.57 -3.91 10.07
C VAL A 33 -9.66 -5.11 10.36
N ALA A 34 -8.62 -4.95 11.17
CA ALA A 34 -7.70 -6.04 11.54
C ALA A 34 -8.45 -7.22 12.20
N ARG A 35 -9.42 -6.93 13.08
CA ARG A 35 -10.28 -7.97 13.68
C ARG A 35 -11.14 -8.69 12.65
N PHE A 36 -11.71 -7.96 11.69
CA PHE A 36 -12.52 -8.54 10.62
C PHE A 36 -11.69 -9.45 9.70
N PHE A 37 -10.48 -9.01 9.33
CA PHE A 37 -9.57 -9.77 8.47
C PHE A 37 -8.83 -10.91 9.18
N GLN A 38 -8.89 -10.96 10.51
CA GLN A 38 -8.25 -11.99 11.34
C GLN A 38 -6.73 -11.98 11.11
N THR A 39 -6.06 -10.94 11.60
CA THR A 39 -4.62 -10.72 11.41
C THR A 39 -3.71 -11.41 12.43
N GLY A 40 -4.29 -12.27 13.28
CA GLY A 40 -3.53 -12.99 14.29
C GLY A 40 -2.70 -14.15 13.71
N PRO A 41 -1.78 -14.72 14.52
CA PRO A 41 -0.98 -15.87 14.12
C PRO A 41 -1.83 -17.00 13.54
N VAL A 42 -1.38 -17.55 12.42
CA VAL A 42 -1.99 -18.64 11.63
C VAL A 42 -3.42 -18.37 11.12
N GLN A 43 -3.87 -17.11 11.14
CA GLN A 43 -5.17 -16.71 10.60
C GLN A 43 -5.08 -16.24 9.14
N TYR A 44 -6.17 -15.71 8.60
CA TYR A 44 -6.30 -15.44 7.17
C TYR A 44 -5.34 -14.36 6.67
N ALA A 45 -5.26 -13.23 7.38
CA ALA A 45 -4.38 -12.12 7.07
C ALA A 45 -3.25 -12.03 8.12
N ASP A 46 -2.70 -13.19 8.53
CA ASP A 46 -1.65 -13.28 9.55
C ASP A 46 -0.49 -12.33 9.24
N GLY A 47 -0.23 -11.39 10.15
CA GLY A 47 0.85 -10.41 10.03
C GLY A 47 0.47 -9.10 9.35
N ASP A 48 -0.72 -8.98 8.72
CA ASP A 48 -1.14 -7.73 8.10
C ASP A 48 -1.37 -6.63 9.16
N VAL A 49 -0.84 -5.44 8.86
CA VAL A 49 -1.09 -4.19 9.57
C VAL A 49 -1.99 -3.31 8.71
N PHE A 50 -3.01 -2.68 9.31
CA PHE A 50 -3.92 -1.80 8.58
C PHE A 50 -3.70 -0.34 8.95
N LEU A 51 -3.76 0.54 7.96
CA LEU A 51 -3.85 2.00 8.15
C LEU A 51 -5.28 2.45 8.47
N GLY A 52 -6.30 1.62 8.20
CA GLY A 52 -7.70 1.99 8.40
C GLY A 52 -8.22 2.85 7.26
N LEU A 53 -7.82 2.58 6.02
CA LEU A 53 -8.29 3.34 4.87
C LEU A 53 -9.39 2.58 4.11
N LYS A 54 -10.46 3.29 3.75
CA LYS A 54 -11.48 2.73 2.85
C LYS A 54 -10.91 2.66 1.43
N VAL A 55 -11.27 1.63 0.66
CA VAL A 55 -10.81 1.42 -0.73
C VAL A 55 -10.89 2.68 -1.61
N PRO A 56 -11.96 3.51 -1.59
CA PRO A 56 -12.00 4.74 -2.39
C PRO A 56 -10.94 5.78 -2.00
N VAL A 57 -10.50 5.81 -0.74
CA VAL A 57 -9.44 6.69 -0.25
C VAL A 57 -8.10 6.24 -0.80
N VAL A 58 -7.75 4.95 -0.62
CA VAL A 58 -6.53 4.36 -1.19
C VAL A 58 -6.46 4.60 -2.69
N GLY A 59 -7.53 4.21 -3.42
CA GLY A 59 -7.61 4.35 -4.86
C GLY A 59 -7.55 5.80 -5.35
N THR A 60 -7.89 6.79 -4.53
CA THR A 60 -7.72 8.21 -4.89
C THR A 60 -6.29 8.69 -4.63
N SER A 61 -5.70 8.31 -3.51
CA SER A 61 -4.34 8.69 -3.11
C SER A 61 -3.27 8.15 -4.07
N VAL A 62 -3.45 6.94 -4.60
CA VAL A 62 -2.44 6.28 -5.46
C VAL A 62 -2.54 6.65 -6.95
N LYS A 63 -3.57 7.38 -7.39
CA LYS A 63 -3.79 7.71 -8.82
C LYS A 63 -2.61 8.43 -9.47
N ALA A 64 -1.91 9.29 -8.73
CA ALA A 64 -0.75 10.03 -9.23
C ALA A 64 0.44 9.11 -9.56
N PHE A 65 0.41 7.85 -9.10
CA PHE A 65 1.47 6.86 -9.24
C PHE A 65 1.10 5.74 -10.23
N ALA A 66 0.13 5.97 -11.13
CA ALA A 66 -0.34 4.95 -12.08
C ALA A 66 0.75 4.38 -13.01
N ALA A 67 1.89 5.06 -13.14
CA ALA A 67 3.05 4.63 -13.92
C ALA A 67 4.22 4.15 -13.03
N LEU A 68 3.96 3.68 -11.80
CA LEU A 68 5.00 3.21 -10.89
C LEU A 68 5.84 2.09 -11.54
N PRO A 69 7.18 2.13 -11.42
CA PRO A 69 8.03 1.03 -11.91
C PRO A 69 7.70 -0.29 -11.21
N GLN A 70 7.87 -1.42 -11.91
CA GLN A 70 7.62 -2.75 -11.32
C GLN A 70 8.42 -2.98 -10.03
N ALA A 71 9.70 -2.60 -10.01
CA ALA A 71 10.54 -2.76 -8.83
C ALA A 71 9.99 -2.01 -7.59
N GLU A 72 9.33 -0.87 -7.80
CA GLU A 72 8.72 -0.11 -6.70
C GLU A 72 7.35 -0.71 -6.30
N ILE A 73 6.63 -1.34 -7.22
CA ILE A 73 5.43 -2.13 -6.90
C ILE A 73 5.81 -3.32 -6.02
N ASP A 74 6.90 -4.01 -6.34
CA ASP A 74 7.39 -5.16 -5.55
C ASP A 74 7.69 -4.73 -4.09
N VAL A 75 8.27 -3.54 -3.89
CA VAL A 75 8.51 -2.93 -2.56
C VAL A 75 7.22 -2.59 -1.80
N LEU A 76 6.11 -2.32 -2.50
CA LEU A 76 4.80 -2.14 -1.88
C LEU A 76 4.19 -3.48 -1.49
N LEU A 77 4.28 -4.49 -2.37
CA LEU A 77 3.74 -5.84 -2.12
C LEU A 77 4.45 -6.57 -0.97
N GLU A 78 5.72 -6.27 -0.71
CA GLU A 78 6.48 -6.81 0.42
C GLU A 78 6.19 -6.10 1.76
N SER A 79 5.33 -5.09 1.76
CA SER A 79 4.94 -4.36 2.96
C SER A 79 4.06 -5.20 3.89
N GLU A 80 4.34 -5.15 5.19
CA GLU A 80 3.42 -5.66 6.23
C GLU A 80 2.11 -4.84 6.32
N VAL A 81 2.13 -3.58 5.87
CA VAL A 81 0.93 -2.73 5.83
C VAL A 81 0.09 -3.06 4.59
N HIS A 82 -1.17 -3.43 4.81
CA HIS A 82 -2.11 -3.91 3.81
C HIS A 82 -2.48 -2.88 2.74
N GLU A 83 -2.65 -1.60 3.11
CA GLU A 83 -3.05 -0.56 2.16
C GLU A 83 -1.89 0.07 1.36
N HIS A 84 -0.66 -0.43 1.49
CA HIS A 84 0.48 0.04 0.70
C HIS A 84 0.40 -0.39 -0.77
#